data_AF-A0A349M0Z9-F1
#
_entry.id   AF-A0A349M0Z9-F1
#
_cell.length_a   1.000
_cell.length_b   1.000
_cell.length_c   1.000
_cell.angle_alpha   90.00
_cell.angle_beta   90.00
_cell.angle_gamma   90.00
#
_symmetry.space_group_name_H-M   'P 1'
#
loop_
_entity.id
_entity.type
_entity.pdbx_description
1 polymer ?
#
loop_
_entity_poly.entity_id
_entity_poly.type
_entity_poly.pdbx_seq_one_letter_code
_entity_poly.pdbx_strand_id
1 'polypeptide(L)'
;MYSTFGKGKLLRPAIGAAAPLLNHGIMRLNMLAISTFFLVRENSQLGACIVLLYLFIYLSANLLGRPGYVTMLITRIELENIKSYRQVNLDFRRGTTAISGANGAGKTTIVEAIGYALFDFLPYSQAQFVREGEKYGRIVVHLIGSDDRAYTVERRCGSGAYWFVYDCEADYRVEQRTDVVDKLHELFGIDRERSLKALFRDALGVPQGSFTSIFLEGGSDRKLKFDALLQIEDYKNAADYLLDAQKEYKEQVQVQLNEIQRLEFETRELEDWRIRLKDLHALYQEQTAQITQWTQQVEQLEARSTVLTKQRDELRERENLYKHSKTTHESLQYRLRDREQELNLARTAQLAVQASLPDYQRYQQANEMLK
;
A
#
# COMPACT_ATOMS: atom_id res chain seq x y z
N MET A 1 25.15 16.52 -16.98
CA MET A 1 23.97 17.37 -16.74
C MET A 1 22.74 16.47 -16.77
N TYR A 2 22.37 15.86 -15.65
CA TYR A 2 21.06 15.22 -15.50
C TYR A 2 20.60 15.40 -14.06
N SER A 3 19.52 16.16 -13.91
CA SER A 3 18.90 16.61 -12.68
C SER A 3 17.76 15.68 -12.28
N THR A 4 17.71 15.36 -10.99
CA THR A 4 16.51 15.32 -10.12
C THR A 4 15.26 14.59 -10.60
N PHE A 5 15.02 13.40 -10.03
CA PHE A 5 13.75 12.87 -9.47
C PHE A 5 14.21 11.66 -8.64
N GLY A 6 13.87 11.40 -7.39
CA GLY A 6 12.77 11.78 -6.51
C GLY A 6 12.74 10.63 -5.48
N LYS A 7 12.89 10.95 -4.20
CA LYS A 7 13.17 10.03 -3.09
C LYS A 7 12.25 8.79 -3.08
N GLY A 8 12.82 7.59 -3.24
CA GLY A 8 12.18 6.34 -2.86
C GLY A 8 12.05 6.26 -1.34
N LYS A 9 10.86 6.55 -0.81
CA LYS A 9 10.48 6.19 0.56
C LYS A 9 10.36 4.67 0.62
N LEU A 10 11.35 4.02 1.23
CA LEU A 10 11.19 2.66 1.75
C LEU A 10 10.00 2.65 2.71
N LEU A 11 8.92 1.98 2.29
CA LEU A 11 7.79 1.59 3.13
C LEU A 11 8.33 0.72 4.26
N ARG A 12 8.47 1.30 5.45
CA ARG A 12 8.64 0.55 6.70
C ARG A 12 7.41 -0.35 6.88
N PRO A 13 7.56 -1.64 7.22
CA PRO A 13 6.41 -2.46 7.54
C PRO A 13 5.80 -1.96 8.86
N ALA A 14 4.50 -1.68 8.82
CA ALA A 14 3.67 -1.28 9.95
C ALA A 14 3.42 -2.47 10.92
N ILE A 15 4.50 -3.15 11.34
CA ILE A 15 4.46 -4.23 12.34
C ILE A 15 4.65 -3.68 13.77
N GLY A 16 4.97 -2.38 13.91
CA GLY A 16 5.18 -1.73 15.21
C GLY A 16 3.93 -1.37 16.01
N ALA A 17 2.72 -1.43 15.42
CA ALA A 17 1.49 -0.96 16.08
C ALA A 17 0.67 -2.07 16.77
N ALA A 18 0.96 -3.34 16.51
CA ALA A 18 0.24 -4.48 17.12
C ALA A 18 0.99 -5.14 18.29
N ALA A 19 2.28 -4.81 18.47
CA ALA A 19 3.10 -5.35 19.56
C ALA A 19 2.63 -4.97 20.98
N PRO A 20 2.02 -3.79 21.24
CA PRO A 20 1.51 -3.49 22.59
C PRO A 20 0.24 -4.27 22.94
N LEU A 21 -0.61 -4.57 21.95
CA LEU A 21 -1.92 -5.20 22.15
C LEU A 21 -1.82 -6.71 22.43
N LEU A 22 -0.80 -7.39 21.90
CA LEU A 22 -0.54 -8.81 22.17
C LEU A 22 0.06 -9.06 23.58
N ASN A 23 0.63 -8.03 24.23
CA ASN A 23 1.12 -8.13 25.62
C ASN A 23 0.01 -8.08 26.68
N HIS A 24 -1.18 -7.58 26.32
CA HIS A 24 -2.31 -7.44 27.25
C HIS A 24 -3.18 -8.70 27.40
N GLY A 25 -2.98 -9.72 26.55
CA GLY A 25 -3.78 -10.95 26.55
C GLY A 25 -3.41 -11.99 27.61
N ILE A 26 -2.26 -11.86 28.28
CA ILE A 26 -1.73 -12.89 29.20
C ILE A 26 -2.13 -12.61 30.68
N MET A 27 -2.76 -11.47 30.95
CA MET A 27 -3.10 -11.01 32.31
C MET A 27 -4.30 -11.73 32.95
N ARG A 28 -5.00 -12.57 32.18
CA ARG A 28 -6.15 -13.34 32.66
C ARG A 28 -5.69 -14.76 32.97
N LEU A 29 -5.56 -15.13 34.25
CA LEU A 29 -5.69 -16.54 34.67
C LEU A 29 -5.65 -16.83 36.18
N ASN A 30 -5.09 -15.95 37.01
CA ASN A 30 -4.93 -16.29 38.43
C ASN A 30 -6.12 -15.97 39.33
N MET A 31 -7.20 -15.38 38.80
CA MET A 31 -8.40 -15.05 39.59
C MET A 31 -9.51 -16.11 39.54
N LEU A 32 -9.26 -17.29 38.96
CA LEU A 32 -10.23 -18.40 38.94
C LEU A 32 -9.83 -19.58 39.86
N ALA A 33 -8.64 -19.58 40.46
CA ALA A 33 -8.13 -20.74 41.18
C ALA A 33 -8.70 -20.96 42.59
N ILE A 34 -9.36 -19.97 43.21
CA ILE A 34 -9.78 -20.06 44.62
C ILE A 34 -11.27 -20.44 44.77
N SER A 35 -12.12 -20.23 43.75
CA SER A 35 -13.55 -20.60 43.84
C SER A 35 -13.85 -22.03 43.39
N THR A 36 -12.92 -22.73 42.71
CA THR A 36 -13.21 -24.04 42.10
C THR A 36 -13.03 -25.24 43.03
N PHE A 37 -12.41 -25.08 44.21
CA PHE A 37 -12.24 -26.20 45.14
C PHE A 37 -13.54 -26.59 45.86
N PHE A 38 -14.57 -25.74 45.82
CA PHE A 38 -15.86 -26.00 46.49
C PHE A 38 -16.96 -26.58 45.57
N LEU A 39 -16.75 -26.65 44.25
CA LEU A 39 -17.80 -26.97 43.27
C LEU A 39 -17.55 -28.25 42.45
N VAL A 40 -16.54 -29.06 42.82
CA VAL A 40 -16.19 -30.31 42.09
C VAL A 40 -17.07 -31.50 42.51
N ARG A 41 -18.02 -31.33 43.43
CA ARG A 41 -18.83 -32.48 43.89
C ARG A 41 -20.10 -32.80 43.09
N GLU A 42 -20.45 -32.05 42.02
CA GLU A 42 -21.80 -32.25 41.44
C GLU A 42 -21.97 -32.33 39.91
N ASN A 43 -20.96 -32.20 39.03
CA ASN A 43 -21.19 -32.45 37.59
C ASN A 43 -19.93 -32.84 36.80
N SER A 44 -19.93 -34.05 36.23
CA SER A 44 -18.77 -34.69 35.58
C SER A 44 -18.37 -34.13 34.21
N GLN A 45 -19.23 -33.35 33.54
CA GLN A 45 -18.88 -32.68 32.27
C GLN A 45 -18.22 -31.29 32.46
N LEU A 46 -18.57 -30.55 33.52
CA LEU A 46 -17.90 -29.29 33.85
C LEU A 46 -16.48 -29.52 34.38
N GLY A 47 -16.24 -30.62 35.09
CA GLY A 47 -14.91 -31.00 35.58
C GLY A 47 -13.88 -31.20 34.46
N ALA A 48 -14.28 -31.81 33.34
CA ALA A 48 -13.37 -32.06 32.21
C ALA A 48 -12.95 -30.76 31.50
N CYS A 49 -13.87 -29.80 31.30
CA CYS A 49 -13.58 -28.50 30.71
C CYS A 49 -12.67 -27.65 31.60
N ILE A 50 -12.84 -27.72 32.93
CA ILE A 50 -12.01 -26.98 33.89
C ILE A 50 -10.59 -27.55 33.93
N VAL A 51 -10.41 -28.87 33.85
CA VAL A 51 -9.09 -29.52 33.81
C VAL A 51 -8.37 -29.23 32.49
N LEU A 52 -9.07 -29.21 31.36
CA LEU A 52 -8.52 -28.80 30.06
C LEU A 52 -8.12 -27.32 30.04
N LEU A 53 -8.92 -26.45 30.67
CA LEU A 53 -8.56 -25.05 30.87
C LEU A 53 -7.29 -24.97 31.72
N TYR A 54 -7.24 -25.63 32.88
CA TYR A 54 -6.06 -25.66 33.77
C TYR A 54 -4.80 -26.16 33.06
N LEU A 55 -4.91 -27.21 32.26
CA LEU A 55 -3.78 -27.76 31.50
C LEU A 55 -3.28 -26.76 30.45
N PHE A 56 -4.18 -26.03 29.79
CA PHE A 56 -3.85 -25.00 28.79
C PHE A 56 -3.21 -23.75 29.43
N ILE A 57 -3.67 -23.38 30.62
CA ILE A 57 -3.12 -22.32 31.47
C ILE A 57 -1.69 -22.67 31.90
N TYR A 58 -1.50 -23.91 32.39
CA TYR A 58 -0.22 -24.38 32.90
C TYR A 58 0.81 -24.61 31.79
N LEU A 59 0.36 -25.05 30.61
CA LEU A 59 1.22 -25.16 29.42
C LEU A 59 1.61 -23.79 28.87
N SER A 60 0.68 -22.82 28.81
CA SER A 60 0.97 -21.48 28.28
C SER A 60 1.88 -20.66 29.20
N ALA A 61 1.76 -20.81 30.52
CA ALA A 61 2.65 -20.18 31.50
C ALA A 61 4.09 -20.76 31.47
N ASN A 62 4.27 -22.03 31.09
CA ASN A 62 5.59 -22.66 31.03
C ASN A 62 6.24 -22.61 29.63
N LEU A 63 5.46 -22.48 28.54
CA LEU A 63 6.03 -22.34 27.19
C LEU A 63 6.58 -20.93 26.90
N LEU A 64 6.09 -19.91 27.61
CA LEU A 64 6.55 -18.53 27.52
C LEU A 64 7.28 -18.16 28.82
N GLY A 65 8.54 -18.57 28.92
CA GLY A 65 9.36 -18.29 30.10
C GLY A 65 9.48 -16.79 30.39
N ARG A 66 8.75 -16.31 31.41
CA ARG A 66 9.11 -15.18 32.26
C ARG A 66 8.67 -15.43 33.71
N PRO A 67 9.58 -15.81 34.60
CA PRO A 67 9.33 -15.84 36.04
C PRO A 67 9.45 -14.41 36.58
N GLY A 68 8.44 -13.90 37.30
CA GLY A 68 8.59 -12.67 38.10
C GLY A 68 7.54 -11.59 37.89
N TYR A 69 6.28 -11.84 38.20
CA TYR A 69 5.38 -10.74 38.59
C TYR A 69 5.51 -10.57 40.10
N VAL A 70 6.40 -9.69 40.55
CA VAL A 70 6.40 -9.25 41.94
C VAL A 70 5.22 -8.29 42.09
N THR A 71 4.21 -8.69 42.84
CA THR A 71 3.18 -7.77 43.32
C THR A 71 3.81 -6.83 44.34
N MET A 72 3.56 -5.52 44.22
CA MET A 72 4.06 -4.51 45.17
C MET A 72 3.91 -4.95 46.63
N LEU A 73 4.95 -4.78 47.44
CA LEU A 73 4.97 -5.15 48.84
C LEU A 73 5.34 -3.97 49.72
N ILE A 74 4.45 -3.58 50.62
CA ILE A 74 4.76 -2.61 51.67
C ILE A 74 5.60 -3.31 52.75
N THR A 75 6.77 -2.77 53.05
CA THR A 75 7.71 -3.34 54.03
C THR A 75 7.71 -2.58 55.35
N ARG A 76 7.48 -1.27 55.33
CA ARG A 76 7.42 -0.44 56.54
C ARG A 76 6.59 0.81 56.32
N ILE A 77 5.95 1.28 57.37
CA ILE A 77 5.33 2.60 57.42
C ILE A 77 5.81 3.39 58.63
N GLU A 78 6.05 4.67 58.43
CA GLU A 78 6.40 5.63 59.47
C GLU A 78 5.35 6.74 59.45
N LEU A 79 4.76 7.03 60.61
CA LEU A 79 3.78 8.10 60.77
C LEU A 79 4.28 9.07 61.82
N GLU A 80 4.14 10.36 61.53
CA GLU A 80 4.43 11.45 62.45
C GLU A 80 3.26 12.43 62.44
N ASN A 81 2.73 12.76 63.62
CA ASN A 81 1.63 13.70 63.82
C ASN A 81 0.37 13.39 62.99
N ILE A 82 -0.02 12.11 62.91
CA ILE A 82 -1.22 11.63 62.22
C ILE A 82 -2.24 11.13 63.23
N LYS A 83 -3.38 11.82 63.37
CA LYS A 83 -4.43 11.53 64.37
C LYS A 83 -3.84 11.18 65.76
N SER A 84 -4.09 9.97 66.26
CA SER A 84 -3.62 9.51 67.57
C SER A 84 -2.10 9.25 67.64
N TYR A 85 -1.42 9.11 66.49
CA TYR A 85 0.01 8.82 66.42
C TYR A 85 0.83 10.10 66.49
N ARG A 86 1.72 10.20 67.49
CA ARG A 86 2.76 11.25 67.55
C ARG A 86 3.91 10.86 66.66
N GLN A 87 4.42 9.65 66.87
CA GLN A 87 5.41 9.00 66.04
C GLN A 87 5.21 7.49 66.16
N VAL A 88 5.14 6.77 65.04
CA VAL A 88 5.09 5.31 65.04
C VAL A 88 5.80 4.76 63.81
N ASN A 89 6.53 3.66 63.99
CA ASN A 89 7.14 2.89 62.91
C ASN A 89 6.57 1.47 63.00
N LEU A 90 6.03 0.97 61.89
CA LEU A 90 5.46 -0.36 61.80
C LEU A 90 6.11 -1.10 60.64
N ASP A 91 6.74 -2.23 60.93
CA ASP A 91 7.32 -3.12 59.93
C ASP A 91 6.30 -4.18 59.53
N PHE A 92 6.19 -4.41 58.22
CA PHE A 92 5.35 -5.43 57.63
C PHE A 92 6.22 -6.58 57.11
N ARG A 93 5.69 -7.80 57.22
CA ARG A 93 6.32 -8.99 56.66
C ARG A 93 5.42 -9.54 55.56
N ARG A 94 6.02 -10.30 54.64
CA ARG A 94 5.26 -11.07 53.66
C ARG A 94 4.28 -12.00 54.38
N GLY A 95 3.04 -12.03 53.90
CA GLY A 95 1.96 -12.82 54.48
C GLY A 95 0.86 -11.96 55.10
N THR A 96 0.05 -12.57 55.96
CA THR A 96 -1.10 -11.91 56.58
C THR A 96 -0.66 -11.20 57.87
N THR A 97 -0.85 -9.88 57.92
CA THR A 97 -0.63 -9.08 59.13
C THR A 97 -1.97 -8.72 59.77
N ALA A 98 -2.20 -9.17 61.01
CA ALA A 98 -3.38 -8.80 61.78
C ALA A 98 -3.06 -7.60 62.69
N ILE A 99 -3.77 -6.48 62.53
CA ILE A 99 -3.62 -5.30 63.38
C ILE A 99 -4.77 -5.30 64.40
N SER A 100 -4.48 -5.65 65.64
CA SER A 100 -5.46 -5.74 66.74
C SER A 100 -5.24 -4.65 67.80
N GLY A 101 -6.31 -4.23 68.49
CA GLY A 101 -6.26 -3.27 69.60
C GLY A 101 -7.65 -2.81 70.03
N ALA A 102 -7.76 -1.91 70.99
CA ALA A 102 -9.05 -1.33 71.40
C ALA A 102 -9.68 -0.46 70.28
N ASN A 103 -11.00 -0.33 70.25
CA ASN A 103 -11.66 0.61 69.35
C ASN A 103 -11.15 2.03 69.61
N GLY A 104 -10.88 2.79 68.54
CA GLY A 104 -10.25 4.11 68.65
C GLY A 104 -8.72 4.13 68.79
N ALA A 105 -8.04 2.98 68.88
CA ALA A 105 -6.58 2.91 68.98
C ALA A 105 -5.80 3.30 67.71
N GLY A 106 -6.47 3.73 66.63
CA GLY A 106 -5.82 4.16 65.39
C GLY A 106 -5.57 3.07 64.34
N LYS A 107 -6.12 1.86 64.48
CA LYS A 107 -5.96 0.77 63.49
C LYS A 107 -6.33 1.19 62.07
N THR A 108 -7.51 1.78 61.92
CA THR A 108 -8.00 2.29 60.62
C THR A 108 -7.10 3.40 60.08
N THR A 109 -6.48 4.19 60.96
CA THR A 109 -5.58 5.27 60.58
C THR A 109 -4.34 4.78 59.85
N ILE A 110 -3.84 3.57 60.16
CA ILE A 110 -2.71 2.98 59.44
C ILE A 110 -3.08 2.71 57.97
N VAL A 111 -4.25 2.11 57.74
CA VAL A 111 -4.76 1.82 56.38
C VAL A 111 -5.06 3.12 55.63
N GLU A 112 -5.67 4.10 56.29
CA GLU A 112 -5.92 5.44 55.74
C GLU A 112 -4.60 6.16 55.36
N ALA A 113 -3.54 6.02 56.16
CA ALA A 113 -2.24 6.61 55.86
C ALA A 113 -1.58 6.00 54.62
N ILE A 114 -1.66 4.67 54.47
CA ILE A 114 -1.22 3.98 53.24
C ILE A 114 -2.05 4.48 52.04
N GLY A 115 -3.37 4.54 52.18
CA GLY A 115 -4.30 5.04 51.15
C GLY A 115 -3.98 6.46 50.71
N TYR A 116 -3.67 7.34 51.67
CA TYR A 116 -3.30 8.71 51.38
C TYR A 116 -1.91 8.79 50.72
N ALA A 117 -0.90 8.13 51.28
CA ALA A 117 0.48 8.22 50.76
C ALA A 117 0.64 7.66 49.35
N LEU A 118 -0.08 6.58 49.02
CA LEU A 118 0.10 5.85 47.76
C LEU A 118 -0.99 6.10 46.72
N PHE A 119 -2.23 6.37 47.13
CA PHE A 119 -3.40 6.39 46.23
C PHE A 119 -4.15 7.72 46.20
N ASP A 120 -3.66 8.74 46.92
CA ASP A 120 -4.33 10.04 47.04
C ASP A 120 -5.78 9.95 47.53
N PHE A 121 -6.04 8.97 48.41
CA PHE A 121 -7.37 8.73 48.96
C PHE A 121 -7.44 9.05 50.46
N LEU A 122 -8.31 9.99 50.81
CA LEU A 122 -8.81 10.23 52.16
C LEU A 122 -10.34 10.43 52.08
N PRO A 123 -11.13 9.80 52.96
CA PRO A 123 -12.59 9.99 52.98
C PRO A 123 -13.03 11.30 53.64
N TYR A 124 -12.10 12.08 54.19
CA TYR A 124 -12.33 13.32 54.92
C TYR A 124 -11.20 14.34 54.62
N SER A 125 -11.29 15.54 55.21
CA SER A 125 -10.33 16.63 54.91
C SER A 125 -8.93 16.36 55.48
N GLN A 126 -7.89 16.87 54.81
CA GLN A 126 -6.51 16.73 55.29
C GLN A 126 -6.29 17.33 56.69
N ALA A 127 -7.02 18.40 57.04
CA ALA A 127 -6.94 19.03 58.35
C ALA A 127 -7.39 18.10 59.49
N GLN A 128 -8.37 17.23 59.24
CA GLN A 128 -8.82 16.21 60.19
C GLN A 128 -7.87 15.02 60.28
N PHE A 129 -6.90 14.92 59.36
CA PHE A 129 -5.93 13.85 59.34
C PHE A 129 -4.68 14.17 60.16
N VAL A 130 -4.29 15.45 60.18
CA VAL A 130 -3.23 15.97 61.04
C VAL A 130 -3.67 15.87 62.50
N ARG A 131 -2.74 15.47 63.38
CA ARG A 131 -2.97 15.42 64.83
C ARG A 131 -3.34 16.80 65.37
N GLU A 132 -4.31 16.83 66.28
CA GLU A 132 -4.77 18.08 66.91
C GLU A 132 -3.60 18.80 67.63
N GLY A 133 -3.47 20.11 67.39
CA GLY A 133 -2.37 20.93 67.92
C GLY A 133 -1.12 20.99 67.03
N GLU A 134 -0.99 20.11 66.03
CA GLU A 134 0.16 20.05 65.13
C GLU A 134 -0.11 20.78 63.80
N LYS A 135 0.96 21.33 63.20
CA LYS A 135 0.85 22.10 61.94
C LYS A 135 0.92 21.22 60.68
N TYR A 136 1.48 20.02 60.80
CA TYR A 136 1.69 19.11 59.70
C TYR A 136 1.72 17.66 60.19
N GLY A 137 1.45 16.72 59.28
CA GLY A 137 1.65 15.30 59.48
C GLY A 137 2.51 14.72 58.36
N ARG A 138 3.35 13.72 58.67
CA ARG A 138 4.29 13.09 57.74
C ARG A 138 4.05 11.59 57.70
N ILE A 139 4.05 11.03 56.50
CA ILE A 139 3.86 9.61 56.24
C ILE A 139 4.97 9.16 55.30
N VAL A 140 5.72 8.14 55.72
CA VAL A 140 6.76 7.50 54.92
C VAL A 140 6.36 6.03 54.73
N VAL A 141 6.21 5.59 53.49
CA VAL A 141 5.91 4.21 53.13
C VAL A 141 7.11 3.64 52.39
N HIS A 142 7.70 2.61 52.96
CA HIS A 142 8.74 1.81 52.31
C HIS A 142 8.07 0.64 51.61
N LEU A 143 8.39 0.44 50.34
CA LEU A 143 7.79 -0.60 49.52
C LEU A 143 8.82 -1.20 48.56
N ILE A 144 8.54 -2.43 48.13
CA ILE A 144 9.23 -3.08 47.01
C ILE A 144 8.30 -2.98 45.80
N GLY A 145 8.81 -2.40 44.71
CA GLY A 145 8.09 -2.20 43.45
C GLY A 145 7.86 -3.51 42.69
N SER A 146 7.11 -3.40 41.58
CA SER A 146 6.89 -4.53 40.66
C SER A 146 8.16 -5.02 39.96
N ASP A 147 9.18 -4.18 39.94
CA ASP A 147 10.53 -4.40 39.44
C ASP A 147 11.50 -4.98 40.49
N ASP A 148 10.99 -5.38 41.67
CA ASP A 148 11.76 -5.93 42.80
C ASP A 148 12.76 -4.95 43.45
N ARG A 149 12.62 -3.64 43.19
CA ARG A 149 13.47 -2.59 43.78
C ARG A 149 12.85 -1.94 45.01
N ALA A 150 13.68 -1.44 45.91
CA ALA A 150 13.24 -0.73 47.10
C ALA A 150 12.96 0.76 46.82
N TYR A 151 11.76 1.20 47.18
CA TYR A 151 11.32 2.59 47.07
C TYR A 151 10.80 3.12 48.40
N THR A 152 10.98 4.42 48.58
CA THR A 152 10.40 5.17 49.69
C THR A 152 9.46 6.23 49.14
N VAL A 153 8.18 6.13 49.47
CA VAL A 153 7.16 7.14 49.15
C VAL A 153 6.89 7.96 50.40
N GLU A 154 7.13 9.25 50.32
CA GLU A 154 6.89 10.14 51.44
C GLU A 154 5.88 11.22 51.07
N ARG A 155 4.91 11.40 51.96
CA ARG A 155 3.83 12.35 51.78
C ARG A 155 3.60 13.15 53.06
N ARG A 156 3.52 14.46 52.91
CA ARG A 156 3.22 15.40 53.98
C ARG A 156 1.84 16.03 53.78
N CYS A 157 1.05 16.09 54.84
CA CYS A 157 -0.25 16.78 54.89
C CYS A 157 -0.20 17.99 55.83
N GLY A 158 -1.08 18.97 55.59
CA GLY A 158 -1.13 20.22 56.35
C GLY A 158 -0.17 21.29 55.81
N SER A 159 0.50 22.02 56.71
CA SER A 159 1.42 23.09 56.32
C SER A 159 2.67 22.53 55.62
N GLY A 160 2.95 23.01 54.41
CA GLY A 160 4.09 22.56 53.60
C GLY A 160 3.89 21.16 52.99
N ALA A 161 2.69 20.87 52.48
CA ALA A 161 2.40 19.60 51.84
C ALA A 161 3.31 19.34 50.63
N TYR A 162 3.88 18.14 50.59
CA TYR A 162 4.66 17.63 49.46
C TYR A 162 4.42 16.14 49.28
N TRP A 163 4.80 15.64 48.13
CA TRP A 163 4.74 14.24 47.79
C TRP A 163 5.93 13.89 46.93
N PHE A 164 6.71 12.90 47.34
CA PHE A 164 7.83 12.44 46.54
C PHE A 164 8.00 10.92 46.62
N VAL A 165 8.64 10.38 45.60
CA VAL A 165 9.10 8.98 45.55
C VAL A 165 10.61 9.01 45.43
N TYR A 166 11.28 8.23 46.26
CA TYR A 166 12.72 8.03 46.23
C TYR A 166 13.02 6.58 45.84
N ASP A 167 13.84 6.42 44.81
CA ASP A 167 14.43 5.14 44.40
C ASP A 167 15.74 4.96 45.16
N CYS A 168 15.76 3.98 46.07
CA CYS A 168 16.91 3.74 46.96
C CYS A 168 18.11 3.15 46.21
N GLU A 169 17.90 2.49 45.08
CA GLU A 169 18.97 1.86 44.29
C GLU A 169 19.58 2.84 43.29
N ALA A 170 18.73 3.64 42.64
CA ALA A 170 19.16 4.63 41.65
C ALA A 170 19.60 5.97 42.24
N ASP A 171 19.41 6.18 43.55
CA ASP A 171 19.59 7.45 44.26
C ASP A 171 18.88 8.62 43.53
N TYR A 172 17.63 8.36 43.13
CA TYR A 172 16.85 9.27 42.30
C TYR A 172 15.53 9.64 43.00
N ARG A 173 15.15 10.93 42.93
CA ARG A 173 13.96 11.45 43.59
C ARG A 173 13.03 12.14 42.60
N VAL A 174 11.75 11.80 42.69
CA VAL A 174 10.67 12.42 41.92
C VAL A 174 9.79 13.20 42.89
N GLU A 175 9.70 14.52 42.70
CA GLU A 175 8.96 15.42 43.61
C GLU A 175 7.74 16.07 42.96
N GLN A 176 7.67 16.09 41.63
CA GLN A 176 6.54 16.68 40.90
C GLN A 176 5.33 15.75 41.00
N ARG A 177 4.17 16.30 41.40
CA ARG A 177 2.96 15.51 41.66
C ARG A 177 2.55 14.60 40.50
N THR A 178 2.60 15.10 39.27
CA THR A 178 2.26 14.30 38.06
C THR A 178 3.19 13.11 37.92
N ASP A 179 4.49 13.35 38.10
CA ASP A 179 5.54 12.37 37.87
C ASP A 179 5.56 11.34 39.01
N VAL A 180 5.23 11.75 40.23
CA VAL A 180 5.01 10.87 41.37
C VAL A 180 3.84 9.92 41.10
N VAL A 181 2.71 10.43 40.61
CA VAL A 181 1.54 9.60 40.27
C VAL A 181 1.90 8.64 39.14
N ASP A 182 2.56 9.11 38.08
CA ASP A 182 3.05 8.26 36.99
C ASP A 182 4.02 7.17 37.47
N LYS A 183 4.91 7.51 38.40
CA LYS A 183 5.83 6.53 38.99
C LYS A 183 5.07 5.52 39.84
N LEU A 184 4.07 5.93 40.61
CA LEU A 184 3.22 5.01 41.37
C LEU A 184 2.43 4.07 40.46
N HIS A 185 1.93 4.56 39.33
CA HIS A 185 1.33 3.72 38.28
C HIS A 185 2.30 2.65 37.76
N GLU A 186 3.54 3.03 37.46
CA GLU A 186 4.60 2.11 37.05
C GLU A 186 4.91 1.07 38.14
N LEU A 187 5.08 1.52 39.39
CA LEU A 187 5.38 0.66 40.55
C LEU A 187 4.27 -0.36 40.83
N PHE A 188 3.00 0.02 40.60
CA PHE A 188 1.86 -0.87 40.79
C PHE A 188 1.56 -1.73 39.56
N GLY A 189 2.17 -1.43 38.40
CA GLY A 189 1.84 -2.08 37.14
C GLY A 189 0.41 -1.77 36.68
N ILE A 190 -0.10 -0.57 36.98
CA ILE A 190 -1.45 -0.12 36.65
C ILE A 190 -1.36 0.95 35.56
N ASP A 191 -2.23 0.86 34.56
CA ASP A 191 -2.32 1.85 33.49
C ASP A 191 -2.54 3.28 34.03
N ARG A 192 -1.87 4.28 33.43
CA ARG A 192 -1.84 5.68 33.86
C ARG A 192 -3.19 6.37 33.75
N GLU A 193 -4.05 5.88 32.85
CA GLU A 193 -5.40 6.44 32.66
C GLU A 193 -6.34 6.10 33.83
N ARG A 194 -5.96 5.15 34.70
CA ARG A 194 -6.81 4.69 35.78
C ARG A 194 -6.67 5.54 37.04
N SER A 195 -7.78 5.74 37.74
CA SER A 195 -7.73 6.42 39.04
C SER A 195 -7.23 5.49 40.15
N LEU A 196 -6.00 5.72 40.63
CA LEU A 196 -5.46 5.07 41.84
C LEU A 196 -6.40 5.21 43.03
N LYS A 197 -7.06 6.37 43.14
CA LYS A 197 -8.02 6.70 44.19
C LYS A 197 -9.24 5.76 44.19
N ALA A 198 -9.79 5.49 43.00
CA ALA A 198 -10.94 4.60 42.86
C ALA A 198 -10.56 3.14 43.17
N LEU A 199 -9.40 2.69 42.67
CA LEU A 199 -8.86 1.36 42.94
C LEU A 199 -8.71 1.10 44.45
N PHE A 200 -8.16 2.07 45.19
CA PHE A 200 -8.02 1.93 46.64
C PHE A 200 -9.37 1.88 47.35
N ARG A 201 -10.30 2.77 47.01
CA ARG A 201 -11.63 2.81 47.62
C ARG A 201 -12.41 1.49 47.41
N ASP A 202 -12.34 0.94 46.21
CA ASP A 202 -13.24 -0.13 45.77
C ASP A 202 -12.65 -1.55 45.97
N ALA A 203 -11.31 -1.71 46.00
CA ALA A 203 -10.67 -3.03 46.05
C ALA A 203 -9.64 -3.24 47.17
N LEU A 204 -8.79 -2.25 47.49
CA LEU A 204 -7.65 -2.46 48.42
C LEU A 204 -7.91 -1.98 49.85
N GLY A 205 -8.47 -0.78 49.98
CA GLY A 205 -8.66 -0.05 51.24
C GLY A 205 -10.12 0.15 51.57
N VAL A 206 -10.93 -0.88 51.38
CA VAL A 206 -12.38 -0.81 51.57
C VAL A 206 -12.70 -0.40 53.02
N PRO A 207 -13.36 0.75 53.25
CA PRO A 207 -13.71 1.19 54.59
C PRO A 207 -14.57 0.16 55.34
N GLN A 208 -14.42 0.10 56.66
CA GLN A 208 -15.19 -0.82 57.49
C GLN A 208 -16.70 -0.63 57.26
N GLY A 209 -17.41 -1.71 56.91
CA GLY A 209 -18.84 -1.69 56.59
C GLY A 209 -19.17 -1.32 55.13
N SER A 210 -18.18 -0.93 54.32
CA SER A 210 -18.38 -0.59 52.90
C SER A 210 -18.17 -1.76 51.95
N PHE A 211 -17.66 -2.91 52.42
CA PHE A 211 -17.46 -4.07 51.54
C PHE A 211 -18.78 -4.60 50.95
N THR A 212 -19.85 -4.53 51.73
CA THR A 212 -21.20 -4.92 51.27
C THR A 212 -21.89 -3.81 50.47
N SER A 213 -21.42 -2.56 50.49
CA SER A 213 -22.14 -1.44 49.87
C SER A 213 -22.22 -1.58 48.35
N ILE A 214 -21.17 -2.07 47.70
CA ILE A 214 -21.15 -2.33 46.24
C ILE A 214 -22.22 -3.35 45.84
N PHE A 215 -22.56 -4.29 46.74
CA PHE A 215 -23.62 -5.28 46.50
C PHE A 215 -25.02 -4.75 46.77
N LEU A 216 -25.16 -3.66 47.53
CA LEU A 216 -26.42 -2.98 47.83
C LEU A 216 -26.80 -1.92 46.79
N GLU A 217 -25.87 -1.55 45.90
CA GLU A 217 -26.09 -0.59 44.82
C GLU A 217 -26.96 -1.14 43.69
N GLY A 218 -27.57 -0.23 42.92
CA GLY A 218 -28.37 -0.58 41.75
C GLY A 218 -27.54 -1.30 40.67
N GLY A 219 -28.21 -2.12 39.85
CA GLY A 219 -27.55 -2.98 38.85
C GLY A 219 -26.63 -2.22 37.89
N SER A 220 -26.98 -1.00 37.51
CA SER A 220 -26.18 -0.13 36.63
C SER A 220 -24.89 0.36 37.31
N ASP A 221 -24.98 0.92 38.52
CA ASP A 221 -23.81 1.45 39.25
C ASP A 221 -22.85 0.34 39.64
N ARG A 222 -23.41 -0.80 40.08
CA ARG A 222 -22.63 -2.01 40.36
C ARG A 222 -21.88 -2.47 39.11
N LYS A 223 -22.54 -2.51 37.95
CA LYS A 223 -21.90 -2.89 36.69
C LYS A 223 -20.74 -1.96 36.35
N LEU A 224 -20.88 -0.65 36.49
CA LEU A 224 -19.81 0.31 36.23
C LEU A 224 -18.59 0.07 37.15
N LYS A 225 -18.82 -0.13 38.45
CA LYS A 225 -17.72 -0.40 39.39
C LYS A 225 -17.01 -1.73 39.11
N PHE A 226 -17.76 -2.79 38.83
CA PHE A 226 -17.16 -4.08 38.48
C PHE A 226 -16.52 -4.06 37.09
N ASP A 227 -17.08 -3.37 36.11
CA ASP A 227 -16.49 -3.22 34.77
C ASP A 227 -15.13 -2.49 34.89
N ALA A 228 -15.03 -1.46 35.74
CA ALA A 228 -13.77 -0.77 36.04
C ALA A 228 -12.76 -1.65 36.82
N LEU A 229 -13.22 -2.42 37.81
CA LEU A 229 -12.36 -3.33 38.58
C LEU A 229 -11.85 -4.52 37.75
N LEU A 230 -12.73 -5.12 36.93
CA LEU A 230 -12.45 -6.28 36.09
C LEU A 230 -11.88 -5.90 34.72
N GLN A 231 -11.76 -4.60 34.43
CA GLN A 231 -11.16 -4.09 33.21
C GLN A 231 -11.93 -4.53 31.95
N ILE A 232 -13.27 -4.52 32.04
CA ILE A 232 -14.14 -4.92 30.92
C ILE A 232 -14.30 -3.74 29.93
N GLU A 233 -14.16 -2.51 30.40
CA GLU A 233 -14.23 -1.29 29.57
C GLU A 233 -13.17 -1.27 28.47
N ASP A 234 -11.95 -1.73 28.76
CA ASP A 234 -10.85 -1.82 27.80
C ASP A 234 -11.22 -2.68 26.58
N TYR A 235 -11.99 -3.75 26.78
CA TYR A 235 -12.45 -4.61 25.67
C TYR A 235 -13.51 -3.94 24.82
N LYS A 236 -14.40 -3.14 25.43
CA LYS A 236 -15.41 -2.37 24.69
C LYS A 236 -14.73 -1.29 23.86
N ASN A 237 -13.84 -0.52 24.48
CA ASN A 237 -13.06 0.52 23.81
C ASN A 237 -12.26 -0.06 22.63
N ALA A 238 -11.57 -1.19 22.84
CA ALA A 238 -10.84 -1.85 21.77
C ALA A 238 -11.75 -2.32 20.63
N ALA A 239 -12.94 -2.84 20.94
CA ALA A 239 -13.92 -3.24 19.93
C ALA A 239 -14.43 -2.03 19.13
N ASP A 240 -14.72 -0.92 19.79
CA ASP A 240 -15.19 0.32 19.15
C ASP A 240 -14.11 0.89 18.22
N TYR A 241 -12.84 0.95 18.65
CA TYR A 241 -11.72 1.35 17.79
C TYR A 241 -11.56 0.43 16.57
N LEU A 242 -11.75 -0.88 16.74
CA LEU A 242 -11.67 -1.83 15.63
C LEU A 242 -12.83 -1.67 14.63
N LEU A 243 -14.02 -1.27 15.10
CA LEU A 243 -15.17 -0.99 14.22
C LEU A 243 -14.90 0.22 13.33
N ASP A 244 -14.34 1.30 13.89
CA ASP A 244 -13.97 2.49 13.12
C ASP A 244 -12.91 2.16 12.06
N ALA A 245 -11.86 1.43 12.43
CA ALA A 245 -10.85 0.97 11.50
C ALA A 245 -11.44 0.08 10.39
N GLN A 246 -12.33 -0.85 10.73
CA GLN A 246 -13.00 -1.71 9.76
C GLN A 246 -13.81 -0.88 8.74
N LYS A 247 -14.51 0.15 9.21
CA LYS A 247 -15.30 1.04 8.37
C LYS A 247 -14.43 1.79 7.37
N GLU A 248 -13.31 2.34 7.82
CA GLU A 248 -12.35 3.05 6.96
C GLU A 248 -11.81 2.12 5.86
N TYR A 249 -11.40 0.90 6.21
CA TYR A 249 -10.92 -0.07 5.22
C TYR A 249 -12.00 -0.47 4.21
N LYS A 250 -13.27 -0.62 4.64
CA LYS A 250 -14.38 -0.89 3.71
C LYS A 250 -14.57 0.24 2.70
N GLU A 251 -14.50 1.49 3.14
CA GLU A 251 -14.61 2.66 2.26
C GLU A 251 -13.45 2.72 1.26
N GLN A 252 -12.22 2.48 1.71
CA GLN A 252 -11.05 2.42 0.83
C GLN A 252 -11.15 1.32 -0.24
N VAL A 253 -11.59 0.11 0.16
CA VAL A 253 -11.83 -1.00 -0.78
C VAL A 253 -12.87 -0.63 -1.82
N GLN A 254 -13.96 0.02 -1.41
CA GLN A 254 -15.01 0.43 -2.35
C GLN A 254 -14.49 1.46 -3.37
N VAL A 255 -13.70 2.44 -2.92
CA VAL A 255 -13.09 3.43 -3.81
C VAL A 255 -12.15 2.76 -4.82
N GLN A 256 -11.31 1.83 -4.38
CA GLN A 256 -10.40 1.09 -5.26
C GLN A 256 -11.16 0.22 -6.27
N LEU A 257 -12.21 -0.47 -5.84
CA LEU A 257 -13.04 -1.28 -6.74
C LEU A 257 -13.71 -0.42 -7.83
N ASN A 258 -14.20 0.77 -7.48
CA ASN A 258 -14.78 1.69 -8.45
C ASN A 258 -13.74 2.17 -9.47
N GLU A 259 -12.51 2.46 -9.02
CA GLU A 259 -11.43 2.87 -9.92
C GLU A 259 -10.97 1.73 -10.84
N ILE A 260 -10.89 0.49 -10.32
CA ILE A 260 -10.61 -0.70 -11.13
C ILE A 260 -11.68 -0.85 -12.21
N GLN A 261 -12.97 -0.79 -11.85
CA GLN A 261 -14.07 -0.90 -12.81
C GLN A 261 -14.02 0.20 -13.89
N ARG A 262 -13.66 1.43 -13.50
CA ARG A 262 -13.48 2.53 -14.45
C ARG A 262 -12.33 2.25 -15.42
N LEU A 263 -11.17 1.83 -14.92
CA LEU A 263 -10.00 1.51 -15.76
C LEU A 263 -10.26 0.29 -16.65
N GLU A 264 -10.95 -0.73 -16.16
CA GLU A 264 -11.38 -1.88 -16.96
C GLU A 264 -12.31 -1.45 -18.10
N PHE A 265 -13.22 -0.51 -17.84
CA PHE A 265 -14.08 0.04 -18.87
C PHE A 265 -13.29 0.85 -19.91
N GLU A 266 -12.39 1.74 -19.48
CA GLU A 266 -11.54 2.55 -20.37
C GLU A 266 -10.58 1.70 -21.22
N THR A 267 -10.09 0.57 -20.68
CA THR A 267 -9.14 -0.32 -21.36
C THR A 267 -9.78 -1.45 -22.16
N ARG A 268 -11.11 -1.61 -22.10
CA ARG A 268 -11.85 -2.71 -22.73
C ARG A 268 -11.59 -2.85 -24.22
N GLU A 269 -11.55 -1.73 -24.94
CA GLU A 269 -11.38 -1.72 -26.40
C GLU A 269 -9.92 -1.64 -26.83
N LEU A 270 -8.98 -1.47 -25.88
CA LEU A 270 -7.59 -1.16 -26.20
C LEU A 270 -6.91 -2.29 -27.00
N GLU A 271 -7.28 -3.55 -26.73
CA GLU A 271 -6.76 -4.69 -27.46
C GLU A 271 -7.36 -4.78 -28.89
N ASP A 272 -8.64 -4.45 -29.06
CA ASP A 272 -9.26 -4.36 -30.39
C ASP A 272 -8.61 -3.26 -31.23
N TRP A 273 -8.33 -2.10 -30.64
CA TRP A 273 -7.62 -1.00 -31.29
C TRP A 273 -6.19 -1.41 -31.69
N ARG A 274 -5.48 -2.19 -30.85
CA ARG A 274 -4.15 -2.73 -31.19
C ARG A 274 -4.18 -3.69 -32.37
N ILE A 275 -5.16 -4.60 -32.41
CA ILE A 275 -5.33 -5.55 -33.52
C ILE A 275 -5.63 -4.77 -34.80
N ARG A 276 -6.61 -3.85 -34.78
CA ARG A 276 -6.94 -3.01 -35.93
C ARG A 276 -5.73 -2.21 -36.43
N LEU A 277 -4.97 -1.59 -35.53
CA LEU A 277 -3.78 -0.83 -35.90
C LEU A 277 -2.75 -1.71 -36.62
N LYS A 278 -2.53 -2.94 -36.13
CA LYS A 278 -1.62 -3.90 -36.75
C LYS A 278 -2.08 -4.31 -38.15
N ASP A 279 -3.38 -4.59 -38.32
CA ASP A 279 -3.95 -4.99 -39.61
C ASP A 279 -3.90 -3.83 -40.62
N LEU A 280 -4.26 -2.61 -40.19
CA LEU A 280 -4.14 -1.40 -41.00
C LEU A 280 -2.69 -1.13 -41.42
N HIS A 281 -1.73 -1.36 -40.52
CA HIS A 281 -0.31 -1.19 -40.84
C HIS A 281 0.18 -2.22 -41.87
N ALA A 282 -0.25 -3.48 -41.75
CA ALA A 282 0.06 -4.51 -42.75
C ALA A 282 -0.51 -4.16 -44.12
N LEU A 283 -1.78 -3.72 -44.18
CA LEU A 283 -2.43 -3.28 -45.41
C LEU A 283 -1.70 -2.07 -46.04
N TYR A 284 -1.30 -1.10 -45.22
CA TYR A 284 -0.55 0.06 -45.69
C TYR A 284 0.80 -0.33 -46.31
N GLN A 285 1.53 -1.26 -45.68
CA GLN A 285 2.79 -1.77 -46.21
C GLN A 285 2.60 -2.49 -47.54
N GLU A 286 1.57 -3.33 -47.65
CA GLU A 286 1.24 -4.03 -48.90
C GLU A 286 0.89 -3.05 -50.02
N GLN A 287 0.00 -2.09 -49.76
CA GLN A 287 -0.37 -1.06 -50.73
C GLN A 287 0.83 -0.22 -51.17
N THR A 288 1.72 0.13 -50.23
CA THR A 288 2.95 0.86 -50.55
C THR A 288 3.85 0.03 -51.47
N ALA A 289 4.01 -1.26 -51.21
CA ALA A 289 4.77 -2.16 -52.08
C ALA A 289 4.15 -2.26 -53.48
N GLN A 290 2.82 -2.40 -53.58
CA GLN A 290 2.12 -2.43 -54.87
C GLN A 290 2.29 -1.12 -55.65
N ILE A 291 2.17 0.03 -54.98
CA ILE A 291 2.40 1.34 -55.60
C ILE A 291 3.83 1.40 -56.17
N THR A 292 4.85 1.00 -55.40
CA THR A 292 6.24 1.02 -55.90
C THR A 292 6.43 0.12 -57.13
N GLN A 293 5.80 -1.06 -57.16
CA GLN A 293 5.85 -1.95 -58.32
C GLN A 293 5.17 -1.33 -59.54
N TRP A 294 3.96 -0.77 -59.37
CA TRP A 294 3.25 -0.12 -60.47
C TRP A 294 3.99 1.12 -60.98
N THR A 295 4.61 1.91 -60.10
CA THR A 295 5.45 3.04 -60.53
C THR A 295 6.62 2.57 -61.39
N GLN A 296 7.32 1.49 -61.00
CA GLN A 296 8.39 0.91 -61.82
C GLN A 296 7.88 0.38 -63.16
N GLN A 297 6.72 -0.27 -63.18
CA GLN A 297 6.12 -0.77 -64.42
C GLN A 297 5.74 0.36 -65.37
N VAL A 298 5.17 1.45 -64.85
CA VAL A 298 4.85 2.64 -65.63
C VAL A 298 6.12 3.25 -66.23
N GLU A 299 7.18 3.41 -65.44
CA GLU A 299 8.46 3.94 -65.93
C GLU A 299 9.06 3.07 -67.05
N GLN A 300 9.02 1.74 -66.90
CA GLN A 300 9.47 0.81 -67.94
C GLN A 300 8.61 0.89 -69.21
N LEU A 301 7.30 1.00 -69.08
CA LEU A 301 6.37 1.12 -70.20
C LEU A 301 6.52 2.46 -70.91
N GLU A 302 6.74 3.55 -70.18
CA GLU A 302 7.04 4.87 -70.73
C GLU A 302 8.36 4.83 -71.52
N ALA A 303 9.42 4.27 -70.95
CA ALA A 303 10.69 4.07 -71.64
C ALA A 303 10.50 3.25 -72.94
N ARG A 304 9.77 2.14 -72.88
CA ARG A 304 9.48 1.31 -74.05
C ARG A 304 8.64 2.06 -75.10
N SER A 305 7.66 2.84 -74.67
CA SER A 305 6.83 3.67 -75.54
C SER A 305 7.67 4.71 -76.30
N THR A 306 8.62 5.36 -75.63
CA THR A 306 9.53 6.31 -76.31
C THR A 306 10.40 5.63 -77.36
N VAL A 307 10.91 4.42 -77.09
CA VAL A 307 11.70 3.63 -78.04
C VAL A 307 10.85 3.21 -79.24
N LEU A 308 9.65 2.68 -79.00
CA LEU A 308 8.72 2.29 -80.07
C LEU A 308 8.29 3.49 -80.92
N THR A 309 8.13 4.67 -80.30
CA THR A 309 7.81 5.91 -81.02
C THR A 309 8.95 6.31 -81.96
N LYS A 310 10.21 6.24 -81.50
CA LYS A 310 11.39 6.48 -82.35
C LYS A 310 11.47 5.47 -83.50
N GLN A 311 11.28 4.17 -83.21
CA GLN A 311 11.28 3.12 -84.24
C GLN A 311 10.17 3.31 -85.28
N ARG A 312 8.98 3.72 -84.86
CA ARG A 312 7.87 4.06 -85.76
C ARG A 312 8.26 5.22 -86.67
N ASP A 313 8.89 6.26 -86.13
CA ASP A 313 9.27 7.44 -86.90
C ASP A 313 10.40 7.11 -87.90
N GLU A 314 11.41 6.32 -87.50
CA GLU A 314 12.44 5.78 -88.40
C GLU A 314 11.86 4.91 -89.52
N LEU A 315 10.89 4.05 -89.19
CA LEU A 315 10.23 3.18 -90.17
C LEU A 315 9.42 4.00 -91.17
N ARG A 316 8.73 5.05 -90.70
CA ARG A 316 8.01 6.00 -91.56
C ARG A 316 8.96 6.75 -92.50
N GLU A 317 10.13 7.16 -92.02
CA GLU A 317 11.16 7.79 -92.85
C GLU A 317 11.68 6.82 -93.94
N ARG A 318 12.00 5.58 -93.55
CA ARG A 318 12.40 4.53 -94.51
C ARG A 318 11.32 4.19 -95.52
N GLU A 319 10.05 4.15 -95.10
CA GLU A 319 8.93 3.91 -96.00
C GLU A 319 8.79 5.04 -97.03
N ASN A 320 8.97 6.29 -96.61
CA ASN A 320 8.97 7.44 -97.51
C ASN A 320 10.14 7.37 -98.51
N LEU A 321 11.35 7.02 -98.05
CA LEU A 321 12.51 6.80 -98.92
C LEU A 321 12.28 5.66 -99.92
N TYR A 322 11.70 4.55 -99.46
CA TYR A 322 11.36 3.42 -100.32
C TYR A 322 10.32 3.82 -101.38
N LYS A 323 9.25 4.54 -101.00
CA LYS A 323 8.25 5.06 -101.94
C LYS A 323 8.91 5.96 -103.00
N HIS A 324 9.80 6.85 -102.59
CA HIS A 324 10.54 7.72 -103.51
C HIS A 324 11.48 6.94 -104.45
N SER A 325 12.22 5.97 -103.91
CA SER A 325 13.09 5.11 -104.73
C SER A 325 12.29 4.25 -105.71
N LYS A 326 11.12 3.76 -105.29
CA LYS A 326 10.22 2.95 -106.12
C LYS A 326 9.64 3.77 -107.27
N THR A 327 9.11 4.97 -107.02
CA THR A 327 8.61 5.85 -108.08
C THR A 327 9.72 6.26 -109.04
N THR A 328 10.93 6.52 -108.52
CA THR A 328 12.11 6.78 -109.34
C THR A 328 12.46 5.59 -110.23
N HIS A 329 12.47 4.37 -109.67
CA HIS A 329 12.70 3.14 -110.41
C HIS A 329 11.66 2.90 -111.51
N GLU A 330 10.37 3.07 -111.19
CA GLU A 330 9.28 2.97 -112.16
C GLU A 330 9.43 3.99 -113.30
N SER A 331 9.81 5.24 -112.98
CA SER A 331 10.08 6.27 -113.99
C SER A 331 11.29 5.94 -114.88
N LEU A 332 12.33 5.31 -114.31
CA LEU A 332 13.53 4.89 -115.03
C LEU A 332 13.23 3.69 -115.92
N GLN A 333 12.41 2.73 -115.44
CA GLN A 333 11.93 1.61 -116.26
C GLN A 333 11.08 2.09 -117.44
N TYR A 334 10.18 3.04 -117.22
CA TYR A 334 9.39 3.62 -118.29
C TYR A 334 10.29 4.29 -119.33
N ARG A 335 11.26 5.09 -118.89
CA ARG A 335 12.28 5.70 -119.77
C ARG A 335 13.11 4.65 -120.51
N LEU A 336 13.50 3.55 -119.87
CA LEU A 336 14.24 2.48 -120.51
C LEU A 336 13.41 1.85 -121.65
N ARG A 337 12.14 1.53 -121.40
CA ARG A 337 11.23 0.98 -122.43
C ARG A 337 11.04 1.94 -123.60
N ASP A 338 10.86 3.22 -123.31
CA ASP A 338 10.76 4.27 -124.33
C ASP A 338 12.02 4.33 -125.20
N ARG A 339 13.22 4.32 -124.58
CA ARG A 339 14.50 4.26 -125.30
C ARG A 339 14.68 2.96 -126.09
N GLU A 340 14.23 1.82 -125.60
CA GLU A 340 14.25 0.54 -126.32
C GLU A 340 13.32 0.57 -127.55
N GLN A 341 12.16 1.22 -127.44
CA GLN A 341 11.25 1.43 -128.56
C GLN A 341 11.85 2.39 -129.59
N GLU A 342 12.43 3.51 -129.17
CA GLU A 342 13.17 4.43 -130.05
C GLU A 342 14.32 3.70 -130.77
N LEU A 343 15.08 2.85 -130.07
CA LEU A 343 16.15 2.05 -130.66
C LEU A 343 15.62 1.06 -131.70
N ASN A 344 14.49 0.40 -131.42
CA ASN A 344 13.87 -0.51 -132.38
C ASN A 344 13.32 0.23 -133.60
N LEU A 345 12.72 1.40 -133.42
CA LEU A 345 12.28 2.26 -134.53
C LEU A 345 13.48 2.73 -135.37
N ALA A 346 14.59 3.10 -134.73
CA ALA A 346 15.81 3.45 -135.44
C ALA A 346 16.37 2.25 -136.23
N ARG A 347 16.30 1.03 -135.68
CA ARG A 347 16.68 -0.21 -136.38
C ARG A 347 15.76 -0.52 -137.56
N THR A 348 14.44 -0.40 -137.41
CA THR A 348 13.50 -0.64 -138.52
C THR A 348 13.61 0.43 -139.60
N ALA A 349 13.84 1.70 -139.23
CA ALA A 349 14.14 2.76 -140.18
C ALA A 349 15.45 2.48 -140.94
N GLN A 350 16.50 2.01 -140.25
CA GLN A 350 17.75 1.60 -140.88
C GLN A 350 17.54 0.44 -141.86
N LEU A 351 16.76 -0.57 -141.49
CA LEU A 351 16.39 -1.68 -142.37
C LEU A 351 15.56 -1.21 -143.58
N ALA A 352 14.63 -0.28 -143.38
CA ALA A 352 13.82 0.28 -144.46
C ALA A 352 14.68 1.08 -145.45
N VAL A 353 15.64 1.87 -144.97
CA VAL A 353 16.63 2.59 -145.81
C VAL A 353 17.51 1.59 -146.58
N GLN A 354 17.94 0.50 -145.96
CA GLN A 354 18.69 -0.56 -146.65
C GLN A 354 17.85 -1.29 -147.70
N ALA A 355 16.56 -1.55 -147.43
CA ALA A 355 15.66 -2.25 -148.34
C ALA A 355 15.22 -1.40 -149.54
N SER A 356 15.13 -0.08 -149.37
CA SER A 356 14.78 0.87 -150.44
C SER A 356 15.99 1.40 -151.22
N LEU A 357 17.21 1.06 -150.79
CA LEU A 357 18.46 1.40 -151.50
C LEU A 357 18.50 0.88 -152.96
N PRO A 358 18.08 -0.37 -153.26
CA PRO A 358 18.09 -0.89 -154.63
C PRO A 358 17.04 -0.21 -155.53
N ASP A 359 15.87 0.11 -154.98
CA ASP A 359 14.78 0.76 -155.73
C ASP A 359 15.03 2.26 -155.91
N TYR A 360 15.69 2.93 -154.96
CA TYR A 360 16.20 4.30 -155.13
C TYR A 360 17.30 4.35 -156.20
N GLN A 361 18.20 3.35 -156.23
CA GLN A 361 19.21 3.22 -157.29
C GLN A 361 18.57 3.00 -158.67
N ARG A 362 17.48 2.22 -158.77
CA ARG A 362 16.69 2.09 -160.01
C ARG A 362 15.97 3.38 -160.40
N TYR A 363 15.43 4.13 -159.44
CA TYR A 363 14.83 5.44 -159.70
C TYR A 363 15.86 6.46 -160.19
N GLN A 364 17.06 6.50 -159.61
CA GLN A 364 18.15 7.34 -160.11
C GLN A 364 18.57 6.95 -161.53
N GLN A 365 18.69 5.64 -161.84
CA GLN A 365 19.01 5.15 -163.18
C GLN A 365 17.90 5.47 -164.21
N ALA A 366 16.62 5.40 -163.81
CA ALA A 366 15.50 5.79 -164.67
C ALA A 366 15.41 7.31 -164.90
N ASN A 367 15.83 8.12 -163.92
CA ASN A 367 15.85 9.58 -164.04
C ASN A 367 17.05 10.07 -164.88
N GLU A 368 18.15 9.30 -164.96
CA GLU A 368 19.27 9.56 -165.86
C GLU A 368 19.01 9.16 -167.32
N MET A 369 18.08 8.23 -167.60
CA MET A 369 17.67 7.85 -168.97
C MET A 369 16.57 8.73 -169.59
N LEU A 370 16.05 9.72 -168.83
CA LEU A 370 15.05 10.71 -169.28
C LEU A 370 15.65 12.11 -169.59
N LYS A 371 16.98 12.17 -169.74
CA LYS A 371 17.72 13.25 -170.41
C LYS A 371 18.50 12.66 -171.58
#